data_AF-A0AAU5ZTW4-F1
#
_entry.id   AF-A0AAU5ZTW4-F1
#
_cell.length_a   1.000
_cell.length_b   1.000
_cell.length_c   1.000
_cell.angle_alpha   90.00
_cell.angle_beta   90.00
_cell.angle_gamma   90.00
#
_symmetry.space_group_name_H-M   'P 1'
#
loop_
_entity.id
_entity.type
_entity.pdbx_description
1 polymer ?
#
loop_
_entity_poly.entity_id
_entity_poly.type
_entity_poly.pdbx_seq_one_letter_code
_entity_poly.pdbx_strand_id
1 'polypeptide(L)' 'MTGRTALITGGGGPLGRAFALALAGAGARVILVGRSERALADATALVAEGGRRGPYGGV' A
#
# COMPACT_ATOMS: atom_id res chain seq x y z
N MET A 1 10.04 -6.61 4.54
CA MET A 1 10.22 -6.23 3.12
C MET A 1 11.16 -5.03 2.90
N THR A 2 11.82 -4.51 3.93
CA THR A 2 12.78 -3.38 3.85
C THR A 2 13.71 -3.43 2.63
N GLY A 3 13.82 -2.28 1.94
CA GLY A 3 14.68 -2.07 0.77
C GLY A 3 14.09 -2.55 -0.57
N ARG A 4 12.94 -3.24 -0.55
CA ARG A 4 12.29 -3.79 -1.75
C ARG A 4 11.21 -2.83 -2.27
N THR A 5 10.88 -2.95 -3.56
CA THR A 5 9.77 -2.23 -4.19
C THR A 5 8.69 -3.21 -4.62
N ALA A 6 7.43 -2.89 -4.32
CA ALA A 6 6.27 -3.66 -4.74
C ALA A 6 5.42 -2.83 -5.71
N LEU A 7 5.18 -3.38 -6.91
CA LEU A 7 4.23 -2.86 -7.89
C LEU A 7 2.91 -3.61 -7.76
N ILE A 8 1.82 -2.90 -7.47
CA ILE A 8 0.50 -3.49 -7.24
C ILE A 8 -0.46 -3.03 -8.34
N THR A 9 -0.87 -3.96 -9.20
CA THR A 9 -1.94 -3.74 -10.17
C THR A 9 -3.29 -3.85 -9.48
N GLY A 10 -4.25 -3.00 -9.87
CA GLY A 10 -5.52 -2.88 -9.15
C GLY A 10 -5.38 -2.23 -7.76
N GLY A 11 -4.34 -1.41 -7.55
CA GLY A 11 -4.01 -0.82 -6.25
C GLY A 11 -5.10 0.05 -5.62
N GLY A 12 -6.01 0.60 -6.43
CA GLY A 12 -7.17 1.36 -5.96
C GLY A 12 -8.33 0.50 -5.44
N GLY A 13 -8.33 -0.82 -5.68
CA GLY A 13 -9.36 -1.73 -5.20
C GLY A 13 -9.16 -2.21 -3.76
N PRO A 14 -10.14 -2.88 -3.15
CA PRO A 14 -10.10 -3.27 -1.74
C PRO A 14 -8.91 -4.18 -1.40
N LEU A 15 -8.63 -5.19 -2.24
CA LEU A 15 -7.48 -6.09 -2.05
C LEU A 15 -6.15 -5.39 -2.31
N GLY A 16 -6.08 -4.59 -3.38
CA GLY A 16 -4.88 -3.82 -3.72
C GLY A 16 -4.45 -2.89 -2.58
N ARG A 17 -5.43 -2.20 -1.96
CA ARG A 17 -5.22 -1.36 -0.77
C ARG A 17 -4.73 -2.17 0.43
N ALA A 18 -5.33 -3.32 0.72
CA ALA A 18 -4.92 -4.18 1.83
C ALA A 18 -3.47 -4.67 1.68
N PHE A 19 -3.08 -5.10 0.47
CA PHE A 19 -1.70 -5.48 0.19
C PHE A 19 -0.74 -4.30 0.28
N ALA A 20 -1.13 -3.12 -0.21
CA ALA A 20 -0.32 -1.92 -0.13
C ALA A 20 0.01 -1.56 1.32
N LEU A 21 -0.99 -1.59 2.21
CA LEU A 21 -0.82 -1.35 3.64
C LEU A 21 0.12 -2.37 4.28
N ALA A 22 -0.08 -3.66 4.01
CA ALA A 22 0.77 -4.72 4.58
C ALA A 22 2.23 -4.62 4.11
N LEU A 23 2.45 -4.38 2.81
CA LEU A 23 3.78 -4.31 2.22
C LEU A 23 4.51 -3.02 2.63
N ALA A 24 3.81 -1.89 2.67
CA ALA A 24 4.36 -0.63 3.17
C ALA A 24 4.73 -0.75 4.66
N GLY A 25 3.84 -1.32 5.49
CA GLY A 25 4.10 -1.60 6.90
C GLY A 25 5.29 -2.55 7.13
N ALA A 26 5.56 -3.45 6.18
CA ALA A 26 6.75 -4.30 6.18
C ALA A 26 8.01 -3.60 5.63
N GLY A 27 7.96 -2.30 5.33
CA GLY A 27 9.10 -1.49 4.87
C GLY A 27 9.36 -1.52 3.36
N ALA A 28 8.40 -1.99 2.54
CA ALA A 28 8.53 -1.88 1.09
C ALA A 28 8.20 -0.46 0.60
N ARG A 29 8.84 -0.03 -0.48
CA ARG A 29 8.30 1.06 -1.32
C ARG A 29 7.16 0.50 -2.16
N VAL A 30 5.99 1.11 -2.14
CA VAL A 30 4.82 0.61 -2.87
C VAL A 30 4.46 1.56 -4.01
N ILE A 31 4.18 1.00 -5.19
CA ILE A 31 3.68 1.70 -6.36
C ILE A 31 2.32 1.10 -6.73
N LEU A 32 1.29 1.93 -6.83
CA LEU A 32 -0.08 1.51 -7.14
C LEU A 32 -0.41 1.81 -8.60
N VAL A 33 -0.97 0.83 -9.31
CA VAL A 33 -1.40 0.96 -10.70
C VAL A 33 -2.87 0.61 -10.84
N GLY A 34 -3.60 1.42 -11.60
CA GLY A 34 -5.02 1.25 -11.85
C GLY A 34 -5.55 2.30 -12.81
N ARG A 35 -6.81 2.14 -13.23
CA ARG A 35 -7.46 3.00 -14.22
C ARG A 35 -8.12 4.25 -13.64
N SER A 36 -8.40 4.24 -12.33
CA SER A 36 -9.07 5.35 -11.65
C SER A 36 -8.06 6.10 -10.79
N GLU A 37 -7.75 7.32 -11.21
CA GLU A 37 -6.86 8.21 -10.47
C GLU A 37 -7.38 8.50 -9.06
N ARG A 38 -8.67 8.81 -8.92
CA ARG A 38 -9.30 9.04 -7.62
C ARG A 38 -9.12 7.84 -6.69
N ALA A 39 -9.39 6.63 -7.17
CA ALA A 39 -9.25 5.43 -6.34
C ALA A 39 -7.80 5.17 -5.92
N LEU A 40 -6.82 5.55 -6.75
CA LEU A 40 -5.39 5.47 -6.43
C LEU A 40 -4.96 6.56 -5.45
N ALA A 41 -5.48 7.79 -5.58
CA ALA A 41 -5.23 8.89 -4.66
C ALA A 41 -5.71 8.54 -3.24
N ASP A 42 -6.95 8.07 -3.11
CA ASP A 42 -7.51 7.60 -1.84
C ASP A 42 -6.66 6.47 -1.24
N ALA A 43 -6.26 5.49 -2.06
CA ALA A 43 -5.41 4.38 -1.62
C ALA A 43 -4.03 4.85 -1.15
N THR A 44 -3.44 5.81 -1.86
CA THR A 44 -2.12 6.38 -1.53
C THR A 44 -2.17 7.17 -0.23
N ALA A 45 -3.22 7.96 -0.01
CA ALA A 45 -3.43 8.68 1.25
C ALA A 45 -3.53 7.71 2.44
N LEU A 46 -4.35 6.65 2.30
CA LEU A 46 -4.46 5.60 3.33
C LEU A 46 -3.13 4.92 3.63
N VAL A 47 -2.34 4.60 2.59
CA VAL A 47 -1.02 3.96 2.76
C VAL A 47 0.00 4.91 3.37
N ALA A 48 -0.06 6.21 3.07
CA ALA A 48 0.81 7.21 3.68
C ALA A 48 0.51 7.41 5.18
N GLU A 49 -0.78 7.36 5.55
CA GLU A 49 -1.24 7.46 6.93
C GLU A 49 -0.95 6.18 7.73
N GLY A 50 -1.32 5.02 7.17
CA GLY A 50 -1.28 3.71 7.83
C GLY A 50 0.03 2.93 7.66
N GLY A 51 0.87 3.29 6.67
CA GLY A 51 2.12 2.58 6.34
C GLY A 51 3.17 2.59 7.45
N ARG A 52 2.98 3.38 8.52
CA ARG A 52 3.85 3.40 9.71
C ARG A 52 3.40 2.47 10.83
N ARG A 53 2.21 1.87 10.75
CA ARG A 53 1.68 0.89 11.73
C ARG A 53 0.79 -0.11 10.99
N GLY A 54 1.40 -1.12 10.39
CA GLY A 54 0.64 -2.26 9.87
C GLY A 54 -0.03 -3.02 11.02
N PRO A 55 -1.25 -3.57 10.84
CA PRO A 55 -2.02 -4.26 11.88
C PRO A 55 -1.41 -5.61 12.32
N TYR A 56 -0.27 -6.00 11.76
CA TYR A 56 0.44 -7.25 12.05
C TYR A 56 1.90 -7.03 12.49
N GLY A 57 2.27 -5.82 12.93
CA GLY A 57 3.63 -5.47 13.34
C GLY A 57 3.77 -5.27 14.85
N GLY A 58 3.97 -6.37 15.58
CA GLY A 58 4.58 -6.38 16.90
C GLY A 58 5.87 -7.18 16.84
N VAL A 59 7.01 -6.47 16.87
CA VAL A 59 8.30 -6.75 17.54
C VAL A 59 9.18 -5.53 17.34
#